data_AF-A0A4S8M9G4-F1
#
_entry.id   AF-A0A4S8M9G4-F1
#
_cell.length_a   1.000
_cell.length_b   1.000
_cell.length_c   1.000
_cell.angle_alpha   90.00
_cell.angle_beta   90.00
_cell.angle_gamma   90.00
#
_symmetry.space_group_name_H-M   'P 1'
#
loop_
_entity.id
_entity.type
_entity.pdbx_description
1 polymer ?
#
loop_
_entity_poly.entity_id
_entity_poly.type
_entity_poly.pdbx_seq_one_letter_code
_entity_poly.pdbx_strand_id
1 'polypeptide(L)'
;MHAKLFPGSAIEPISAFSFSVLREYDLHTLQAKFGAYDYCLSLRRLTNNVFTHLVNDPYQTFMRVARFWRYLESKVRLGQVHGIDKFFPHRPSGFLMLYCPACSDPGVNMRDIYDGNHQANQFWKNTDPFDKSLADGLAYFPQATKYLEFLKSLGHISPDEYAAHCNHVKVIANQGRIQNQNCAKTGVVNTQCDHVFVMATADMQNGERYANVDASSHHAFQSYGFGDDQTDNHRGLVPIADSYDSNCSYQVNKNGRFASSTYLADQKEFVTRFEHGIPDLHIKGHIDDCIVVFGHPYHWCVGHFHGETAEYYWVELNQVGGYTRQMNDGHCEDTIIAHHNDWNWQKTVNLGEYF
;
A
#
# COMPACT_ATOMS: atom_id res chain seq x y z
N MET A 1 30.01 9.91 -10.08
CA MET A 1 29.88 8.59 -10.75
C MET A 1 30.13 8.69 -12.27
N HIS A 2 31.32 9.13 -12.73
CA HIS A 2 31.56 9.29 -14.18
C HIS A 2 31.54 7.96 -14.96
N ALA A 3 31.93 6.85 -14.33
CA ALA A 3 31.94 5.53 -14.94
C ALA A 3 30.55 4.87 -15.14
N LYS A 4 29.45 5.48 -14.64
CA LYS A 4 28.08 4.88 -14.64
C LYS A 4 28.01 3.47 -14.04
N LEU A 5 28.87 3.20 -13.05
CA LEU A 5 28.90 1.97 -12.26
C LEU A 5 28.45 2.26 -10.83
N PHE A 6 27.63 1.38 -10.28
CA PHE A 6 27.21 1.35 -8.88
C PHE A 6 27.97 0.24 -8.14
N PRO A 7 28.68 0.53 -7.04
CA PRO A 7 29.51 -0.46 -6.35
C PRO A 7 28.67 -1.51 -5.60
N GLY A 8 29.15 -2.76 -5.56
CA GLY A 8 28.50 -3.88 -4.85
C GLY A 8 28.58 -3.80 -3.32
N SER A 9 29.44 -2.94 -2.78
CA SER A 9 29.59 -2.66 -1.35
C SER A 9 30.11 -1.24 -1.14
N ALA A 10 29.99 -0.69 0.07
CA ALA A 10 30.38 0.69 0.36
C ALA A 10 31.88 0.89 0.70
N ILE A 11 32.53 -0.13 1.28
CA ILE A 11 33.89 -0.01 1.86
C ILE A 11 34.94 -0.57 0.89
N GLU A 12 34.77 -1.81 0.43
CA GLU A 12 35.70 -2.50 -0.49
C GLU A 12 34.91 -3.20 -1.62
N PRO A 13 34.60 -2.50 -2.72
CA PRO A 13 33.78 -3.05 -3.80
C PRO A 13 34.58 -3.97 -4.73
N ILE A 14 34.42 -5.28 -4.52
CA ILE A 14 34.94 -6.34 -5.42
C ILE A 14 34.06 -6.58 -6.66
N SER A 15 32.92 -5.91 -6.76
CA SER A 15 31.98 -5.98 -7.88
C SER A 15 31.27 -4.64 -8.07
N ALA A 16 30.72 -4.41 -9.27
CA ALA A 16 29.90 -3.25 -9.58
C ALA A 16 28.88 -3.58 -10.67
N PHE A 17 27.76 -2.86 -10.68
CA PHE A 17 26.68 -3.01 -11.66
C PHE A 17 26.56 -1.72 -12.48
N SER A 18 26.32 -1.84 -13.79
CA SER A 18 26.10 -0.66 -14.61
C SER A 18 24.73 -0.04 -14.34
N PHE A 19 24.63 1.29 -14.46
CA PHE A 19 23.35 1.99 -14.33
C PHE A 19 22.34 1.50 -15.37
N SER A 20 22.80 1.06 -16.55
CA SER A 20 21.95 0.46 -17.57
C SER A 20 21.28 -0.82 -17.07
N VAL A 21 22.04 -1.77 -16.50
CA VAL A 21 21.51 -3.03 -15.97
C VAL A 21 20.54 -2.78 -14.80
N LEU A 22 20.84 -1.80 -13.94
CA LEU A 22 19.95 -1.45 -12.83
C LEU A 22 18.62 -0.82 -13.30
N ARG A 23 18.65 0.06 -14.31
CA ARG A 23 17.46 0.66 -14.93
C ARG A 23 16.64 -0.36 -15.74
N GLU A 24 17.32 -1.24 -16.46
CA GLU A 24 16.69 -2.29 -17.25
C GLU A 24 15.97 -3.29 -16.34
N TYR A 25 16.59 -3.71 -15.23
CA TYR A 25 15.93 -4.49 -14.19
C TYR A 25 14.76 -3.76 -13.53
N ASP A 26 14.90 -2.46 -13.26
CA ASP A 26 13.83 -1.64 -12.69
C ASP A 26 12.58 -1.68 -13.59
N LEU A 27 12.74 -1.26 -14.86
CA LEU A 27 11.65 -1.27 -15.84
C LEU A 27 11.09 -2.67 -16.08
N HIS A 28 11.93 -3.70 -16.22
CA HIS A 28 11.43 -5.05 -16.48
C HIS A 28 10.72 -5.68 -15.28
N THR A 29 11.12 -5.43 -14.02
CA THR A 29 10.31 -5.89 -12.88
C THR A 29 8.95 -5.21 -12.91
N LEU A 30 8.92 -3.89 -13.15
CA LEU A 30 7.70 -3.09 -13.09
C LEU A 30 6.72 -3.49 -14.21
N GLN A 31 7.22 -3.71 -15.43
CA GLN A 31 6.40 -4.04 -16.59
C GLN A 31 6.11 -5.53 -16.77
N ALA A 32 7.12 -6.40 -16.60
CA ALA A 32 7.04 -7.83 -16.91
C ALA A 32 6.97 -8.73 -15.66
N LYS A 33 6.97 -8.13 -14.45
CA LYS A 33 6.72 -8.78 -13.15
C LYS A 33 7.60 -10.02 -12.89
N PHE A 34 8.84 -10.04 -13.39
CA PHE A 34 9.81 -11.06 -13.02
C PHE A 34 10.71 -10.60 -11.86
N GLY A 35 11.12 -11.56 -11.03
CA GLY A 35 12.02 -11.32 -9.92
C GLY A 35 13.48 -11.21 -10.34
N ALA A 36 14.32 -10.62 -9.47
CA ALA A 36 15.77 -10.53 -9.70
C ALA A 36 16.46 -11.89 -9.92
N TYR A 37 15.90 -13.00 -9.43
CA TYR A 37 16.47 -14.33 -9.65
C TYR A 37 16.49 -14.67 -11.13
N ASP A 38 15.34 -14.58 -11.80
CA ASP A 38 15.22 -14.84 -13.23
C ASP A 38 15.99 -13.82 -14.07
N TYR A 39 16.08 -12.57 -13.61
CA TYR A 39 16.91 -11.55 -14.26
C TYR A 39 18.40 -11.90 -14.18
N CYS A 40 18.93 -12.19 -13.00
CA CYS A 40 20.33 -12.59 -12.82
C CYS A 40 20.65 -13.90 -13.56
N LEU A 41 19.73 -14.87 -13.55
CA LEU A 41 19.86 -16.10 -14.33
C LEU A 41 19.88 -15.81 -15.83
N SER A 42 19.05 -14.89 -16.31
CA SER A 42 19.04 -14.45 -17.72
C SER A 42 20.36 -13.78 -18.12
N LEU A 43 20.91 -12.89 -17.28
CA LEU A 43 22.25 -12.30 -17.51
C LEU A 43 23.36 -13.37 -17.57
N ARG A 44 23.30 -14.39 -16.71
CA ARG A 44 24.24 -15.52 -16.74
C ARG A 44 24.11 -16.34 -18.02
N ARG A 45 22.88 -16.60 -18.48
CA ARG A 45 22.61 -17.31 -19.75
C ARG A 45 23.03 -16.50 -20.97
N LEU A 46 22.84 -15.18 -20.98
CA LEU A 46 23.37 -14.29 -22.02
C LEU A 46 24.90 -14.31 -22.07
N THR A 47 25.56 -14.50 -20.91
CA THR A 47 27.03 -14.64 -20.83
C THR A 47 27.50 -16.00 -21.35
N ASN A 48 26.86 -17.11 -20.93
CA ASN A 48 27.13 -18.46 -21.46
C ASN A 48 25.93 -19.40 -21.24
N ASN A 49 25.07 -19.54 -22.25
CA ASN A 49 23.86 -20.37 -22.16
C ASN A 49 24.14 -21.88 -22.09
N VAL A 50 25.34 -22.35 -22.48
CA VAL A 50 25.72 -23.78 -22.45
C VAL A 50 26.23 -24.17 -21.06
N PHE A 51 27.13 -23.36 -20.49
CA PHE A 51 27.77 -23.61 -19.19
C PHE A 51 27.38 -22.54 -18.16
N THR A 52 26.08 -22.20 -18.09
CA THR A 52 25.53 -21.15 -17.19
C THR A 52 25.98 -21.32 -15.73
N HIS A 53 26.15 -22.56 -15.28
CA HIS A 53 26.60 -22.90 -13.93
C HIS A 53 28.07 -22.51 -13.64
N LEU A 54 28.91 -22.32 -14.67
CA LEU A 54 30.27 -21.81 -14.55
C LEU A 54 30.33 -20.26 -14.57
N VAL A 55 29.23 -19.59 -14.92
CA VAL A 55 29.13 -18.13 -14.82
C VAL A 55 28.81 -17.77 -13.37
N ASN A 56 29.63 -16.88 -12.79
CA ASN A 56 29.45 -16.34 -11.44
C ASN A 56 28.01 -15.86 -11.21
N ASP A 57 27.49 -16.08 -10.01
CA ASP A 57 26.15 -15.66 -9.63
C ASP A 57 26.16 -14.30 -8.91
N PRO A 58 25.70 -13.22 -9.54
CA PRO A 58 25.68 -11.90 -8.90
C PRO A 58 24.48 -11.72 -7.95
N TYR A 59 23.51 -12.65 -7.91
CA TYR A 59 22.18 -12.44 -7.35
C TYR A 59 22.15 -11.82 -5.95
N GLN A 60 22.96 -12.34 -5.01
CA GLN A 60 22.97 -11.86 -3.62
C GLN A 60 23.41 -10.38 -3.50
N THR A 61 24.45 -9.99 -4.24
CA THR A 61 24.92 -8.59 -4.27
C THR A 61 23.96 -7.73 -5.09
N PHE A 62 23.45 -8.25 -6.20
CA PHE A 62 22.52 -7.55 -7.08
C PHE A 62 21.23 -7.18 -6.37
N MET A 63 20.63 -8.09 -5.60
CA MET A 63 19.43 -7.83 -4.79
C MET A 63 19.59 -6.62 -3.88
N ARG A 64 20.72 -6.50 -3.19
CA ARG A 64 21.01 -5.37 -2.29
C ARG A 64 21.22 -4.07 -3.06
N VAL A 65 22.00 -4.10 -4.14
CA VAL A 65 22.27 -2.93 -4.97
C VAL A 65 21.02 -2.44 -5.69
N ALA A 66 20.22 -3.32 -6.29
CA ALA A 66 19.01 -2.96 -7.02
C ALA A 66 17.94 -2.36 -6.11
N ARG A 67 17.78 -2.88 -4.90
CA ARG A 67 16.89 -2.32 -3.87
C ARG A 67 17.33 -0.92 -3.43
N PHE A 68 18.61 -0.73 -3.12
CA PHE A 68 19.13 0.58 -2.74
C PHE A 68 19.13 1.59 -3.91
N TRP A 69 19.36 1.10 -5.14
CA TRP A 69 19.22 1.88 -6.37
C TRP A 69 17.78 2.40 -6.55
N ARG A 70 16.76 1.55 -6.36
CA ARG A 70 15.35 1.97 -6.39
C ARG A 70 15.05 3.04 -5.35
N TYR A 71 15.51 2.87 -4.12
CA TYR A 71 15.33 3.86 -3.06
C TYR A 71 15.93 5.23 -3.42
N LEU A 72 17.14 5.25 -4.00
CA LEU A 72 17.76 6.49 -4.48
C LEU A 72 16.99 7.09 -5.66
N GLU A 73 16.57 6.29 -6.64
CA GLU A 73 15.77 6.75 -7.77
C GLU A 73 14.42 7.33 -7.32
N SER A 74 13.71 6.71 -6.36
CA SER A 74 12.48 7.26 -5.77
C SER A 74 12.72 8.63 -5.13
N LYS A 75 13.81 8.79 -4.36
CA LYS A 75 14.21 10.09 -3.79
C LYS A 75 14.52 11.16 -4.84
N VAL A 76 15.02 10.78 -6.01
CA VAL A 76 15.23 11.71 -7.13
C VAL A 76 13.90 12.04 -7.82
N ARG A 77 13.15 11.02 -8.23
CA ARG A 77 11.88 11.16 -8.98
C ARG A 77 10.82 11.94 -8.21
N LEU A 78 10.71 11.73 -6.90
CA LEU A 78 9.76 12.43 -6.02
C LEU A 78 10.30 13.77 -5.51
N GLY A 79 11.44 14.27 -6.01
CA GLY A 79 11.93 15.61 -5.67
C GLY A 79 12.52 15.76 -4.26
N GLN A 80 12.68 14.68 -3.50
CA GLN A 80 13.27 14.73 -2.15
C GLN A 80 14.71 15.28 -2.15
N VAL A 81 15.52 14.92 -3.15
CA VAL A 81 16.87 15.51 -3.33
C VAL A 81 16.85 16.99 -3.75
N HIS A 82 15.69 17.52 -4.14
CA HIS A 82 15.47 18.90 -4.55
C HIS A 82 14.73 19.72 -3.47
N GLY A 83 14.42 19.12 -2.31
CA GLY A 83 13.79 19.79 -1.18
C GLY A 83 12.29 20.01 -1.33
N ILE A 84 11.58 19.06 -1.97
CA ILE A 84 10.14 19.14 -2.24
C ILE A 84 9.28 19.42 -1.00
N ASP A 85 9.66 18.94 0.18
CA ASP A 85 8.99 19.17 1.47
C ASP A 85 8.68 20.64 1.75
N LYS A 86 9.52 21.58 1.27
CA LYS A 86 9.31 23.02 1.44
C LYS A 86 8.07 23.55 0.71
N PHE A 87 7.61 22.84 -0.32
CA PHE A 87 6.45 23.19 -1.14
C PHE A 87 5.18 22.45 -0.69
N PHE A 88 5.33 21.34 0.03
CA PHE A 88 4.22 20.52 0.54
C PHE A 88 4.39 20.26 2.06
N PRO A 89 4.38 21.32 2.90
CA PRO A 89 4.66 21.21 4.33
C PRO A 89 3.60 20.44 5.14
N HIS A 90 2.46 20.11 4.51
CA HIS A 90 1.40 19.28 5.09
C HIS A 90 1.64 17.77 4.93
N ARG A 91 2.56 17.37 4.06
CA ARG A 91 2.92 15.96 3.85
C ARG A 91 4.03 15.57 4.84
N PRO A 92 4.15 14.28 5.22
CA PRO A 92 5.28 13.82 6.02
C PRO A 92 6.61 14.20 5.37
N SER A 93 7.51 14.83 6.14
CA SER A 93 8.84 15.19 5.63
C SER A 93 9.60 13.94 5.20
N GLY A 94 10.19 13.97 4.01
CA GLY A 94 10.88 12.83 3.42
C GLY A 94 9.99 11.83 2.67
N PHE A 95 8.72 12.15 2.38
CA PHE A 95 7.78 11.25 1.70
C PHE A 95 8.32 10.61 0.40
N LEU A 96 7.95 9.34 0.18
CA LEU A 96 8.40 8.43 -0.88
C LEU A 96 7.24 7.74 -1.63
N MET A 97 6.06 8.37 -1.62
CA MET A 97 4.89 7.96 -2.41
C MET A 97 4.53 9.03 -3.45
N LEU A 98 3.94 8.60 -4.57
CA LEU A 98 3.34 9.50 -5.55
C LEU A 98 1.86 9.74 -5.21
N TYR A 99 1.51 11.01 -5.04
CA TYR A 99 0.16 11.48 -4.70
C TYR A 99 -0.70 11.56 -5.96
N CYS A 100 -2.02 11.33 -5.82
CA CYS A 100 -2.95 11.51 -6.93
C CYS A 100 -3.14 13.00 -7.25
N PRO A 101 -2.94 13.45 -8.51
CA PRO A 101 -3.09 14.86 -8.90
C PRO A 101 -4.50 15.24 -9.40
N ALA A 102 -5.40 14.25 -9.58
CA ALA A 102 -6.82 14.46 -9.88
C ALA A 102 -7.66 14.54 -8.60
N CYS A 103 -7.25 13.78 -7.59
CA CYS A 103 -7.40 14.20 -6.22
C CYS A 103 -6.56 15.52 -6.04
N SER A 104 -6.83 16.36 -5.06
CA SER A 104 -7.13 15.81 -3.76
C SER A 104 -6.52 16.45 -2.54
N ASP A 105 -5.79 17.55 -2.67
CA ASP A 105 -4.91 17.93 -1.57
C ASP A 105 -5.66 18.67 -0.46
N PRO A 106 -5.27 18.49 0.81
CA PRO A 106 -5.39 19.47 1.89
C PRO A 106 -4.73 20.83 1.56
N GLY A 107 -5.35 21.56 0.64
CA GLY A 107 -4.74 22.57 -0.23
C GLY A 107 -5.52 22.83 -1.53
N VAL A 108 -6.37 21.86 -1.94
CA VAL A 108 -7.00 21.68 -3.25
C VAL A 108 -8.43 21.02 -3.20
N ASN A 109 -8.71 19.82 -2.61
CA ASN A 109 -10.04 19.09 -2.51
C ASN A 109 -10.00 17.67 -1.78
N MET A 110 -11.04 16.75 -1.79
CA MET A 110 -10.98 15.23 -1.51
C MET A 110 -12.25 14.34 -1.62
N ARG A 111 -12.03 13.00 -1.84
CA ARG A 111 -12.89 11.76 -1.68
C ARG A 111 -12.05 10.44 -1.84
N ASP A 112 -12.42 9.32 -1.15
CA ASP A 112 -11.58 8.08 -1.04
C ASP A 112 -12.34 6.70 -1.02
N ILE A 113 -11.61 5.56 -1.03
CA ILE A 113 -12.07 4.13 -1.04
C ILE A 113 -11.13 3.22 -0.21
N TYR A 114 -11.60 2.06 0.30
CA TYR A 114 -10.76 0.96 0.82
C TYR A 114 -11.10 -0.41 0.21
N ASP A 115 -10.12 -1.31 0.10
CA ASP A 115 -10.33 -2.71 -0.33
C ASP A 115 -9.17 -3.65 0.11
N GLY A 116 -9.43 -4.95 0.19
CA GLY A 116 -8.55 -6.00 0.73
C GLY A 116 -8.06 -7.05 -0.28
N ASN A 117 -6.78 -7.42 -0.22
CA ASN A 117 -6.16 -8.41 -1.11
C ASN A 117 -5.44 -9.54 -0.37
N HIS A 118 -5.86 -10.78 -0.59
CA HIS A 118 -5.29 -11.98 0.03
C HIS A 118 -4.24 -12.73 -0.83
N GLN A 119 -3.90 -12.27 -2.04
CA GLN A 119 -2.91 -12.92 -2.91
C GLN A 119 -1.49 -12.37 -2.72
N ALA A 120 -1.36 -11.13 -2.26
CA ALA A 120 -0.12 -10.49 -1.83
C ALA A 120 0.26 -10.94 -0.39
N ASN A 121 0.43 -12.25 -0.20
CA ASN A 121 0.79 -12.85 1.09
C ASN A 121 2.31 -13.09 1.23
N GLN A 122 2.77 -13.50 2.42
CA GLN A 122 4.16 -13.79 2.76
C GLN A 122 4.25 -14.96 3.75
N PHE A 123 5.06 -15.97 3.43
CA PHE A 123 5.22 -17.17 4.25
C PHE A 123 5.97 -16.92 5.57
N TRP A 124 5.70 -17.74 6.59
CA TRP A 124 6.60 -17.85 7.74
C TRP A 124 7.93 -18.47 7.30
N LYS A 125 9.02 -17.79 7.62
CA LYS A 125 10.39 -18.16 7.25
C LYS A 125 11.37 -17.57 8.25
N ASN A 126 12.61 -18.03 8.21
CA ASN A 126 13.71 -17.37 8.91
C ASN A 126 14.00 -16.03 8.21
N THR A 127 13.52 -14.92 8.78
CA THR A 127 13.75 -13.55 8.30
C THR A 127 15.00 -12.98 8.93
N ASP A 128 15.73 -12.15 8.17
CA ASP A 128 16.83 -11.37 8.73
C ASP A 128 16.23 -10.22 9.56
N PRO A 129 16.46 -10.13 10.89
CA PRO A 129 15.89 -9.09 11.73
C PRO A 129 16.43 -7.68 11.41
N PHE A 130 17.47 -7.57 10.59
CA PHE A 130 18.00 -6.31 10.08
C PHE A 130 17.40 -5.92 8.72
N ASP A 131 16.60 -6.78 8.06
CA ASP A 131 15.94 -6.48 6.79
C ASP A 131 14.67 -5.63 6.99
N LYS A 132 14.87 -4.34 7.26
CA LYS A 132 13.81 -3.34 7.35
C LYS A 132 13.63 -2.61 6.04
N SER A 133 12.41 -2.13 5.76
CA SER A 133 12.09 -1.25 4.64
C SER A 133 13.02 -0.04 4.60
N LEU A 134 13.39 0.41 3.39
CA LEU A 134 14.16 1.65 3.24
C LEU A 134 13.26 2.88 3.34
N ALA A 135 11.94 2.71 3.18
CA ALA A 135 10.95 3.77 3.35
C ALA A 135 10.39 3.86 4.79
N ASP A 136 10.15 2.73 5.47
CA ASP A 136 9.66 2.61 6.88
C ASP A 136 8.70 3.74 7.34
N GLY A 137 7.48 3.77 6.80
CA GLY A 137 6.49 4.80 7.12
C GLY A 137 6.52 6.07 6.25
N LEU A 138 7.49 6.22 5.34
CA LEU A 138 7.55 7.37 4.41
C LEU A 138 6.84 7.13 3.07
N ALA A 139 6.40 5.90 2.78
CA ALA A 139 5.72 5.54 1.54
C ALA A 139 4.30 5.01 1.84
N TYR A 140 3.81 4.02 1.09
CA TYR A 140 2.45 3.49 1.24
C TYR A 140 2.21 2.69 2.52
N PHE A 141 3.24 2.11 3.14
CA PHE A 141 3.09 1.35 4.38
C PHE A 141 3.31 2.21 5.62
N PRO A 142 2.56 1.97 6.72
CA PRO A 142 2.85 2.58 8.02
C PRO A 142 4.18 2.10 8.58
N GLN A 143 4.80 2.91 9.45
CA GLN A 143 6.05 2.54 10.12
C GLN A 143 5.90 1.21 10.88
N ALA A 144 6.73 0.23 10.51
CA ALA A 144 6.50 -1.17 10.86
C ALA A 144 6.45 -1.42 12.38
N THR A 145 7.34 -0.77 13.15
CA THR A 145 7.38 -0.91 14.61
C THR A 145 6.07 -0.42 15.25
N LYS A 146 5.62 0.81 14.92
CA LYS A 146 4.39 1.40 15.49
C LYS A 146 3.16 0.59 15.10
N TYR A 147 3.11 0.11 13.86
CA TYR A 147 2.00 -0.70 13.36
C TYR A 147 1.89 -2.05 14.09
N LEU A 148 3.02 -2.75 14.29
CA LEU A 148 3.04 -4.01 15.03
C LEU A 148 2.74 -3.81 16.54
N GLU A 149 3.16 -2.69 17.13
CA GLU A 149 2.79 -2.31 18.50
C GLU A 149 1.29 -2.03 18.64
N PHE A 150 0.69 -1.32 17.69
CA PHE A 150 -0.76 -1.11 17.61
C PHE A 150 -1.52 -2.43 17.49
N LEU A 151 -1.18 -3.30 16.54
CA LEU A 151 -1.83 -4.59 16.38
C LEU A 151 -1.72 -5.48 17.63
N LYS A 152 -0.59 -5.38 18.36
CA LYS A 152 -0.37 -6.10 19.61
C LYS A 152 -1.20 -5.53 20.77
N SER A 153 -1.47 -4.22 20.80
CA SER A 153 -2.24 -3.59 21.88
C SER A 153 -3.73 -3.97 21.86
N LEU A 154 -4.27 -4.30 20.68
CA LEU A 154 -5.66 -4.74 20.49
C LEU A 154 -5.96 -6.14 21.05
N GLY A 155 -4.95 -7.01 21.20
CA GLY A 155 -5.12 -8.36 21.73
C GLY A 155 -5.94 -9.29 20.82
N HIS A 156 -7.02 -9.86 21.37
CA HIS A 156 -7.93 -10.75 20.65
C HIS A 156 -9.17 -9.99 20.16
N ILE A 157 -9.56 -10.21 18.90
CA ILE A 157 -10.78 -9.66 18.29
C ILE A 157 -11.99 -10.13 19.10
N SER A 158 -12.82 -9.19 19.57
CA SER A 158 -14.09 -9.55 20.21
C SER A 158 -15.09 -10.05 19.14
N PRO A 159 -15.88 -11.11 19.41
CA PRO A 159 -17.01 -11.46 18.56
C PRO A 159 -17.97 -10.28 18.29
N ASP A 160 -18.09 -9.36 19.25
CA ASP A 160 -18.92 -8.16 19.13
C ASP A 160 -18.40 -7.16 18.07
N GLU A 161 -17.11 -7.21 17.75
CA GLU A 161 -16.47 -6.28 16.80
C GLU A 161 -16.99 -6.51 15.36
N TYR A 162 -17.41 -7.74 15.05
CA TYR A 162 -17.96 -8.17 13.76
C TYR A 162 -19.36 -8.79 13.86
N ALA A 163 -20.07 -8.55 14.97
CA ALA A 163 -21.43 -9.00 15.20
C ALA A 163 -22.45 -8.20 14.38
N ALA A 164 -22.49 -8.46 13.07
CA ALA A 164 -23.38 -7.78 12.13
C ALA A 164 -24.50 -8.69 11.60
N HIS A 165 -25.60 -8.05 11.20
CA HIS A 165 -26.76 -8.71 10.60
C HIS A 165 -26.46 -9.33 9.22
N CYS A 166 -25.35 -8.96 8.57
CA CYS A 166 -24.88 -9.51 7.30
C CYS A 166 -23.75 -10.54 7.48
N ASN A 167 -23.84 -11.41 8.49
CA ASN A 167 -22.80 -12.40 8.82
C ASN A 167 -22.58 -13.50 7.76
N HIS A 168 -23.40 -13.54 6.70
CA HIS A 168 -23.22 -14.37 5.51
C HIS A 168 -22.27 -13.76 4.46
N VAL A 169 -22.03 -12.45 4.52
CA VAL A 169 -21.08 -11.74 3.63
C VAL A 169 -19.66 -12.17 3.97
N LYS A 170 -18.88 -12.57 2.96
CA LYS A 170 -17.61 -13.30 3.13
C LYS A 170 -16.57 -12.54 3.97
N VAL A 171 -16.42 -11.23 3.78
CA VAL A 171 -15.45 -10.40 4.53
C VAL A 171 -15.86 -10.25 6.01
N ILE A 172 -17.16 -10.17 6.31
CA ILE A 172 -17.71 -10.14 7.67
C ILE A 172 -17.56 -11.52 8.33
N ALA A 173 -17.98 -12.58 7.63
CA ALA A 173 -17.95 -13.97 8.09
C ALA A 173 -16.54 -14.48 8.43
N ASN A 174 -15.50 -13.88 7.84
CA ASN A 174 -14.10 -14.24 8.03
C ASN A 174 -13.34 -13.31 8.98
N GLN A 175 -13.99 -12.30 9.58
CA GLN A 175 -13.40 -11.57 10.71
C GLN A 175 -13.00 -12.55 11.82
N GLY A 176 -11.81 -12.36 12.38
CA GLY A 176 -11.23 -13.26 13.39
C GLY A 176 -10.80 -14.65 12.90
N ARG A 177 -11.10 -15.07 11.66
CA ARG A 177 -10.71 -16.40 11.15
C ARG A 177 -9.27 -16.42 10.65
N ILE A 178 -8.59 -17.55 10.85
CA ILE A 178 -7.25 -17.78 10.32
C ILE A 178 -7.35 -18.04 8.82
N GLN A 179 -6.83 -17.11 8.02
CA GLN A 179 -6.67 -17.23 6.56
C GLN A 179 -5.21 -17.58 6.23
N ASN A 180 -4.96 -18.12 5.04
CA ASN A 180 -3.60 -18.39 4.50
C ASN A 180 -2.62 -18.98 5.53
N GLN A 181 -2.97 -20.14 6.11
CA GLN A 181 -2.14 -20.85 7.08
C GLN A 181 -0.69 -21.01 6.59
N ASN A 182 0.26 -20.92 7.51
CA ASN A 182 1.71 -20.85 7.25
C ASN A 182 2.21 -19.51 6.65
N CYS A 183 1.39 -18.45 6.62
CA CYS A 183 1.82 -17.10 6.28
C CYS A 183 2.04 -16.21 7.52
N ALA A 184 3.13 -15.44 7.50
CA ALA A 184 3.40 -14.34 8.43
C ALA A 184 2.52 -13.12 8.10
N LYS A 185 2.30 -12.91 6.81
CA LYS A 185 1.36 -11.92 6.26
C LYS A 185 0.41 -12.64 5.34
N THR A 186 -0.87 -12.69 5.69
CA THR A 186 -1.93 -13.37 4.93
C THR A 186 -2.44 -12.60 3.72
N GLY A 187 -2.05 -11.33 3.56
CA GLY A 187 -2.49 -10.42 2.51
C GLY A 187 -2.11 -8.97 2.83
N VAL A 188 -2.65 -8.02 2.09
CA VAL A 188 -2.55 -6.57 2.34
C VAL A 188 -3.89 -5.87 2.07
N VAL A 189 -4.21 -4.82 2.82
CA VAL A 189 -5.39 -3.95 2.57
C VAL A 189 -4.94 -2.57 2.09
N ASN A 190 -5.51 -2.10 0.99
CA ASN A 190 -5.19 -0.79 0.42
C ASN A 190 -6.27 0.25 0.74
N THR A 191 -5.82 1.47 0.99
CA THR A 191 -6.62 2.68 0.81
C THR A 191 -6.29 3.25 -0.57
N GLN A 192 -7.31 3.55 -1.36
CA GLN A 192 -7.17 4.04 -2.73
C GLN A 192 -8.17 5.19 -2.96
N CYS A 193 -7.88 6.14 -3.84
CA CYS A 193 -8.89 7.11 -4.25
C CYS A 193 -9.69 6.63 -5.47
N ASP A 194 -10.76 7.34 -5.83
CA ASP A 194 -11.62 6.99 -7.00
C ASP A 194 -10.88 6.95 -8.34
N HIS A 195 -9.78 7.70 -8.47
CA HIS A 195 -8.90 7.63 -9.65
C HIS A 195 -8.05 6.33 -9.69
N VAL A 196 -8.22 5.45 -8.69
CA VAL A 196 -7.47 4.21 -8.45
C VAL A 196 -5.97 4.49 -8.32
N PHE A 197 -5.62 5.50 -7.53
CA PHE A 197 -4.26 5.65 -7.00
C PHE A 197 -4.22 5.00 -5.63
N VAL A 198 -3.21 4.20 -5.35
CA VAL A 198 -3.01 3.70 -3.99
C VAL A 198 -2.46 4.83 -3.13
N MET A 199 -3.03 4.98 -1.94
CA MET A 199 -2.66 5.99 -0.94
C MET A 199 -1.96 5.35 0.25
N ALA A 200 -2.40 4.17 0.66
CA ALA A 200 -1.74 3.38 1.69
C ALA A 200 -1.99 1.88 1.52
N THR A 201 -1.17 1.09 2.21
CA THR A 201 -1.23 -0.35 2.29
C THR A 201 -0.89 -0.79 3.72
N ALA A 202 -1.65 -1.72 4.29
CA ALA A 202 -1.33 -2.34 5.57
C ALA A 202 -1.31 -3.86 5.46
N ASP A 203 -0.29 -4.50 6.04
CA ASP A 203 -0.15 -5.95 6.03
C ASP A 203 -1.21 -6.63 6.91
N MET A 204 -1.86 -7.67 6.39
CA MET A 204 -2.84 -8.50 7.11
C MET A 204 -2.14 -9.68 7.80
N GLN A 205 -2.01 -9.72 9.12
CA GLN A 205 -1.32 -10.82 9.83
C GLN A 205 -2.17 -12.09 9.90
N ASN A 206 -3.50 -11.96 9.88
CA ASN A 206 -4.42 -13.07 10.05
C ASN A 206 -5.81 -12.73 9.50
N GLY A 207 -5.93 -12.75 8.18
CA GLY A 207 -7.08 -12.21 7.45
C GLY A 207 -7.15 -10.69 7.52
N GLU A 208 -8.10 -10.13 6.78
CA GLU A 208 -8.47 -8.72 6.85
C GLU A 208 -9.22 -8.44 8.14
N ARG A 209 -8.51 -7.90 9.13
CA ARG A 209 -9.14 -7.41 10.37
C ARG A 209 -9.49 -5.94 10.17
N TYR A 210 -10.55 -5.47 10.82
CA TYR A 210 -10.89 -4.04 10.82
C TYR A 210 -9.73 -3.14 11.26
N ALA A 211 -8.90 -3.59 12.20
CA ALA A 211 -7.65 -2.94 12.57
C ALA A 211 -6.63 -2.75 11.43
N ASN A 212 -6.59 -3.66 10.44
CA ASN A 212 -5.74 -3.50 9.26
C ASN A 212 -6.30 -2.38 8.36
N VAL A 213 -7.62 -2.31 8.19
CA VAL A 213 -8.32 -1.25 7.44
C VAL A 213 -8.16 0.10 8.13
N ASP A 214 -8.31 0.14 9.46
CA ASP A 214 -8.10 1.34 10.28
C ASP A 214 -6.66 1.89 10.09
N ALA A 215 -5.64 1.02 10.12
CA ALA A 215 -4.25 1.44 9.96
C ALA A 215 -3.92 1.88 8.52
N SER A 216 -4.49 1.21 7.50
CA SER A 216 -4.31 1.62 6.10
C SER A 216 -4.94 2.99 5.86
N SER A 217 -6.19 3.18 6.26
CA SER A 217 -6.91 4.45 6.13
C SER A 217 -6.21 5.56 6.94
N HIS A 218 -5.84 5.29 8.20
CA HIS A 218 -5.08 6.22 9.02
C HIS A 218 -3.78 6.69 8.36
N HIS A 219 -2.99 5.75 7.85
CA HIS A 219 -1.73 6.06 7.17
C HIS A 219 -1.93 6.87 5.89
N ALA A 220 -2.99 6.58 5.12
CA ALA A 220 -3.35 7.35 3.92
C ALA A 220 -3.67 8.81 4.29
N PHE A 221 -4.56 9.01 5.26
CA PHE A 221 -4.98 10.35 5.67
C PHE A 221 -3.84 11.15 6.29
N GLN A 222 -3.02 10.53 7.14
CA GLN A 222 -1.82 11.16 7.69
C GLN A 222 -0.82 11.54 6.59
N SER A 223 -0.66 10.69 5.58
CA SER A 223 0.24 10.95 4.44
C SER A 223 -0.22 12.13 3.57
N TYR A 224 -1.53 12.35 3.45
CA TYR A 224 -2.11 13.51 2.75
C TYR A 224 -2.22 14.76 3.63
N GLY A 225 -1.88 14.69 4.92
CA GLY A 225 -1.95 15.83 5.84
C GLY A 225 -3.35 16.07 6.42
N PHE A 226 -4.15 15.02 6.58
CA PHE A 226 -5.35 15.00 7.41
C PHE A 226 -5.04 14.37 8.77
N GLY A 227 -5.75 14.79 9.82
CA GLY A 227 -5.55 14.27 11.19
C GLY A 227 -4.65 15.13 12.08
N ASP A 228 -4.15 16.25 11.57
CA ASP A 228 -3.93 17.41 12.43
C ASP A 228 -5.24 18.20 12.54
N ASP A 229 -5.47 18.91 13.65
CA ASP A 229 -6.66 19.74 13.87
C ASP A 229 -6.66 21.02 12.96
N GLN A 230 -5.87 21.03 11.88
CA GLN A 230 -5.76 22.16 10.98
C GLN A 230 -6.99 22.24 10.06
N THR A 231 -7.59 23.43 10.05
CA THR A 231 -8.77 23.76 9.23
C THR A 231 -8.44 24.74 8.10
N ASP A 232 -7.15 24.95 7.85
CA ASP A 232 -6.64 25.76 6.76
C ASP A 232 -6.99 25.15 5.39
N ASN A 233 -6.87 25.96 4.34
CA ASN A 233 -7.06 25.54 2.95
C ASN A 233 -8.33 24.70 2.68
N HIS A 234 -9.41 24.99 3.42
CA HIS A 234 -10.71 24.33 3.33
C HIS A 234 -10.76 22.83 3.69
N ARG A 235 -9.75 22.27 4.38
CA ARG A 235 -9.73 20.87 4.89
C ARG A 235 -11.00 20.44 5.62
N GLY A 236 -11.54 21.34 6.44
CA GLY A 236 -12.78 21.13 7.19
C GLY A 236 -14.05 21.08 6.35
N LEU A 237 -14.00 21.54 5.10
CA LEU A 237 -15.16 21.63 4.19
C LEU A 237 -15.23 20.50 3.17
N VAL A 238 -14.17 19.70 3.06
CA VAL A 238 -14.13 18.53 2.18
C VAL A 238 -15.14 17.48 2.67
N PRO A 239 -16.14 17.10 1.86
CA PRO A 239 -16.97 15.92 2.12
C PRO A 239 -16.13 14.68 1.85
N ILE A 240 -16.08 13.76 2.82
CA ILE A 240 -15.30 12.53 2.68
C ILE A 240 -16.28 11.37 2.76
N ALA A 241 -16.26 10.54 1.72
CA ALA A 241 -16.91 9.25 1.73
C ALA A 241 -15.83 8.18 1.76
N ASP A 242 -16.15 7.03 2.32
CA ASP A 242 -15.44 5.78 2.07
C ASP A 242 -16.40 4.70 1.56
N SER A 243 -15.84 3.71 0.87
CA SER A 243 -16.56 2.51 0.45
C SER A 243 -15.73 1.29 0.81
N TYR A 244 -16.39 0.27 1.36
CA TYR A 244 -15.79 -0.98 1.79
C TYR A 244 -16.87 -2.06 1.96
N ASP A 245 -16.63 -3.28 1.46
CA ASP A 245 -17.55 -4.42 1.47
C ASP A 245 -18.23 -4.70 2.81
N SER A 246 -17.57 -4.45 3.93
CA SER A 246 -18.13 -4.70 5.26
C SER A 246 -18.56 -3.43 6.01
N ASN A 247 -18.78 -2.30 5.33
CA ASN A 247 -19.12 -1.04 6.00
C ASN A 247 -20.34 -1.14 6.93
N CYS A 248 -21.34 -1.98 6.63
CA CYS A 248 -22.47 -2.25 7.53
C CYS A 248 -22.10 -2.88 8.88
N SER A 249 -20.88 -3.40 9.03
CA SER A 249 -20.30 -3.94 10.27
C SER A 249 -19.13 -3.09 10.77
N TYR A 250 -18.25 -2.67 9.87
CA TYR A 250 -17.00 -1.98 10.17
C TYR A 250 -17.23 -0.59 10.80
N GLN A 251 -18.16 0.20 10.25
CA GLN A 251 -18.39 1.59 10.67
C GLN A 251 -18.94 1.69 12.10
N VAL A 252 -19.76 0.71 12.52
CA VAL A 252 -20.45 0.66 13.82
C VAL A 252 -19.49 0.90 14.98
N ASN A 253 -18.26 0.37 14.86
CA ASN A 253 -17.22 0.49 15.86
C ASN A 253 -16.05 1.41 15.44
N LYS A 254 -16.03 1.96 14.21
CA LYS A 254 -14.90 2.74 13.64
C LYS A 254 -14.51 3.92 14.54
N ASN A 255 -15.48 4.78 14.86
CA ASN A 255 -15.24 5.95 15.70
C ASN A 255 -14.76 5.55 17.12
N GLY A 256 -15.27 4.44 17.66
CA GLY A 256 -14.83 3.89 18.95
C GLY A 256 -13.39 3.36 18.92
N ARG A 257 -12.98 2.66 17.85
CA ARG A 257 -11.60 2.17 17.67
C ARG A 257 -10.61 3.33 17.52
N PHE A 258 -10.96 4.36 16.74
CA PHE A 258 -10.12 5.56 16.61
C PHE A 258 -10.02 6.36 17.92
N ALA A 259 -11.12 6.52 18.66
CA ALA A 259 -11.11 7.27 19.92
C ALA A 259 -10.40 6.56 21.09
N SER A 260 -10.30 5.22 21.06
CA SER A 260 -9.70 4.42 22.14
C SER A 260 -8.24 4.00 21.88
N SER A 261 -7.78 4.03 20.62
CA SER A 261 -6.41 3.67 20.23
C SER A 261 -5.46 4.87 20.27
N THR A 262 -4.37 4.77 21.03
CA THR A 262 -3.28 5.78 21.02
C THR A 262 -2.57 5.91 19.67
N TYR A 263 -2.74 4.95 18.76
CA TYR A 263 -2.16 4.97 17.41
C TYR A 263 -3.06 5.72 16.40
N LEU A 264 -4.38 5.76 16.64
CA LEU A 264 -5.38 6.33 15.73
C LEU A 264 -6.00 7.65 16.25
N ALA A 265 -5.72 8.03 17.50
CA ALA A 265 -6.42 9.09 18.22
C ALA A 265 -6.25 10.51 17.63
N ASP A 266 -5.23 10.75 16.82
CA ASP A 266 -5.04 11.98 16.03
C ASP A 266 -6.16 12.17 14.99
N GLN A 267 -6.72 11.07 14.44
CA GLN A 267 -7.80 11.14 13.45
C GLN A 267 -9.20 10.87 14.01
N LYS A 268 -9.37 10.76 15.33
CA LYS A 268 -10.65 10.36 15.95
C LYS A 268 -11.83 11.29 15.62
N GLU A 269 -11.61 12.60 15.55
CA GLU A 269 -12.66 13.57 15.20
C GLU A 269 -12.90 13.59 13.69
N PHE A 270 -11.82 13.42 12.91
CA PHE A 270 -11.83 13.38 11.46
C PHE A 270 -12.68 12.22 10.91
N VAL A 271 -12.55 11.01 11.46
CA VAL A 271 -13.32 9.84 10.99
C VAL A 271 -14.83 9.95 11.23
N THR A 272 -15.29 10.82 12.15
CA THR A 272 -16.73 11.03 12.39
C THR A 272 -17.45 11.72 11.22
N ARG A 273 -16.70 12.34 10.30
CA ARG A 273 -17.23 13.08 9.14
C ARG A 273 -17.50 12.21 7.91
N PHE A 274 -17.22 10.90 7.98
CA PHE A 274 -17.26 10.02 6.82
C PHE A 274 -18.69 9.59 6.50
N GLU A 275 -19.08 9.71 5.24
CA GLU A 275 -20.17 8.91 4.69
C GLU A 275 -19.64 7.52 4.33
N HIS A 276 -20.39 6.47 4.69
CA HIS A 276 -19.95 5.08 4.57
C HIS A 276 -20.78 4.35 3.52
N GLY A 277 -20.14 3.82 2.48
CA GLY A 277 -20.76 3.05 1.41
C GLY A 277 -20.28 1.61 1.28
N ILE A 278 -21.03 0.81 0.54
CA ILE A 278 -20.65 -0.55 0.14
C ILE A 278 -20.69 -0.59 -1.40
N PRO A 279 -19.67 -1.17 -2.07
CA PRO A 279 -19.61 -1.22 -3.54
C PRO A 279 -20.90 -1.77 -4.19
N ASP A 280 -21.27 -1.23 -5.35
CA ASP A 280 -22.58 -1.45 -6.01
C ASP A 280 -22.83 -2.90 -6.51
N LEU A 281 -21.80 -3.72 -6.63
CA LEU A 281 -21.87 -5.16 -6.84
C LEU A 281 -22.04 -5.87 -5.50
N HIS A 282 -21.20 -5.55 -4.52
CA HIS A 282 -21.15 -6.22 -3.22
C HIS A 282 -22.40 -5.95 -2.38
N ILE A 283 -22.99 -4.75 -2.44
CA ILE A 283 -24.21 -4.36 -1.69
C ILE A 283 -25.40 -5.30 -1.97
N LYS A 284 -25.46 -5.93 -3.15
CA LYS A 284 -26.49 -6.92 -3.52
C LYS A 284 -26.41 -8.20 -2.69
N GLY A 285 -25.27 -8.45 -2.04
CA GLY A 285 -25.07 -9.52 -1.09
C GLY A 285 -25.50 -9.19 0.34
N HIS A 286 -25.89 -7.94 0.64
CA HIS A 286 -26.32 -7.52 1.97
C HIS A 286 -27.85 -7.60 2.13
N ILE A 287 -28.34 -7.37 3.36
CA ILE A 287 -29.78 -7.25 3.63
C ILE A 287 -30.35 -5.94 3.06
N ASP A 288 -31.66 -5.90 2.80
CA ASP A 288 -32.35 -4.75 2.18
C ASP A 288 -32.07 -3.41 2.88
N ASP A 289 -32.04 -3.38 4.22
CA ASP A 289 -31.72 -2.18 5.01
C ASP A 289 -30.34 -1.59 4.65
N CYS A 290 -29.37 -2.43 4.31
CA CYS A 290 -28.04 -1.95 3.90
C CYS A 290 -28.07 -1.20 2.57
N ILE A 291 -28.97 -1.57 1.65
CA ILE A 291 -29.09 -0.90 0.34
C ILE A 291 -29.49 0.57 0.53
N VAL A 292 -30.34 0.86 1.51
CA VAL A 292 -30.82 2.22 1.80
C VAL A 292 -29.77 3.05 2.56
N VAL A 293 -28.99 2.43 3.46
CA VAL A 293 -28.00 3.15 4.29
C VAL A 293 -26.64 3.30 3.59
N PHE A 294 -26.17 2.27 2.90
CA PHE A 294 -24.80 2.18 2.35
C PHE A 294 -24.74 2.24 0.82
N GLY A 295 -25.88 2.36 0.12
CA GLY A 295 -25.91 2.51 -1.32
C GLY A 295 -25.48 3.91 -1.77
N HIS A 296 -24.43 4.01 -2.58
CA HIS A 296 -23.91 5.27 -3.12
C HIS A 296 -24.95 6.23 -3.75
N PRO A 297 -26.03 5.76 -4.42
CA PRO A 297 -27.06 6.66 -4.94
C PRO A 297 -27.78 7.52 -3.90
N TYR A 298 -27.64 7.22 -2.60
CA TYR A 298 -28.24 7.96 -1.48
C TYR A 298 -27.24 8.87 -0.74
N HIS A 299 -25.96 8.85 -1.11
CA HIS A 299 -24.90 9.62 -0.45
C HIS A 299 -24.70 11.00 -1.05
N TRP A 300 -24.30 11.95 -0.20
CA TRP A 300 -24.14 13.33 -0.60
C TRP A 300 -22.78 13.51 -1.25
N CYS A 301 -22.79 14.20 -2.40
CA CYS A 301 -21.55 14.57 -3.06
C CYS A 301 -20.62 13.36 -3.31
N VAL A 302 -21.13 12.22 -3.79
CA VAL A 302 -20.30 11.08 -4.27
C VAL A 302 -20.24 10.97 -5.80
N GLY A 303 -21.20 11.54 -6.54
CA GLY A 303 -21.20 11.53 -8.02
C GLY A 303 -21.62 10.17 -8.59
N HIS A 304 -20.98 9.72 -9.68
CA HIS A 304 -21.14 8.35 -10.21
C HIS A 304 -20.15 7.36 -9.59
N PHE A 305 -19.78 7.59 -8.33
CA PHE A 305 -18.93 6.68 -7.59
C PHE A 305 -19.69 5.39 -7.25
N HIS A 306 -19.06 4.24 -7.46
CA HIS A 306 -19.69 2.92 -7.32
C HIS A 306 -18.88 1.93 -6.45
N GLY A 307 -17.80 2.37 -5.79
CA GLY A 307 -16.99 1.57 -4.87
C GLY A 307 -16.04 0.52 -5.49
N GLU A 308 -16.44 -0.14 -6.59
CA GLU A 308 -15.72 -1.29 -7.17
C GLU A 308 -14.30 -1.00 -7.70
N THR A 309 -13.94 0.27 -7.94
CA THR A 309 -12.73 0.62 -8.70
C THR A 309 -11.42 0.25 -7.98
N ALA A 310 -11.46 0.07 -6.65
CA ALA A 310 -10.32 -0.39 -5.86
C ALA A 310 -9.86 -1.81 -6.23
N GLU A 311 -10.77 -2.70 -6.71
CA GLU A 311 -10.41 -4.06 -7.13
C GLU A 311 -9.48 -4.06 -8.36
N TYR A 312 -9.52 -3.01 -9.19
CA TYR A 312 -8.83 -2.99 -10.49
C TYR A 312 -7.31 -3.08 -10.34
N TYR A 313 -6.74 -2.50 -9.28
CA TYR A 313 -5.29 -2.57 -9.04
C TYR A 313 -4.81 -3.97 -8.66
N TRP A 314 -5.67 -4.84 -8.14
CA TRP A 314 -5.24 -6.18 -7.73
C TRP A 314 -4.77 -7.04 -8.88
N VAL A 315 -5.29 -6.83 -10.10
CA VAL A 315 -4.80 -7.54 -11.30
C VAL A 315 -3.30 -7.29 -11.49
N GLU A 316 -2.80 -6.10 -11.15
CA GLU A 316 -1.37 -5.75 -11.22
C GLU A 316 -0.58 -6.25 -10.00
N LEU A 317 -1.07 -6.04 -8.78
CA LEU A 317 -0.35 -6.45 -7.57
C LEU A 317 -0.27 -7.99 -7.42
N ASN A 318 -1.28 -8.73 -7.89
CA ASN A 318 -1.32 -10.19 -7.76
C ASN A 318 -0.22 -10.89 -8.58
N GLN A 319 0.23 -10.27 -9.67
CA GLN A 319 1.34 -10.78 -10.49
C GLN A 319 2.66 -10.85 -9.72
N VAL A 320 2.87 -9.94 -8.75
CA VAL A 320 4.11 -9.89 -7.95
C VAL A 320 4.06 -10.80 -6.71
N GLY A 321 2.85 -11.15 -6.28
CA GLY A 321 2.57 -12.01 -5.12
C GLY A 321 3.31 -13.35 -5.12
N GLY A 322 3.64 -13.89 -6.29
CA GLY A 322 4.36 -15.17 -6.44
C GLY A 322 5.79 -15.16 -5.89
N TYR A 323 6.52 -14.04 -6.00
CA TYR A 323 7.89 -13.91 -5.50
C TYR A 323 7.99 -13.06 -4.23
N THR A 324 7.13 -12.05 -4.03
CA THR A 324 7.11 -11.26 -2.79
C THR A 324 6.83 -12.15 -1.57
N ARG A 325 6.02 -13.22 -1.73
CA ARG A 325 5.75 -14.16 -0.64
C ARG A 325 6.97 -14.92 -0.09
N GLN A 326 8.06 -14.94 -0.85
CA GLN A 326 9.34 -15.56 -0.49
C GLN A 326 10.39 -14.53 -0.02
N MET A 327 10.11 -13.23 -0.11
CA MET A 327 11.03 -12.16 0.31
C MET A 327 11.14 -12.04 1.83
N ASN A 328 12.16 -11.33 2.32
CA ASN A 328 12.21 -10.87 3.70
C ASN A 328 11.30 -9.63 3.84
N ASP A 329 10.95 -9.25 5.07
CA ASP A 329 9.86 -8.30 5.33
C ASP A 329 10.10 -6.94 4.68
N GLY A 330 11.26 -6.33 4.92
CA GLY A 330 11.62 -5.03 4.34
C GLY A 330 11.78 -5.06 2.82
N HIS A 331 12.33 -6.14 2.26
CA HIS A 331 12.43 -6.27 0.80
C HIS A 331 11.07 -6.54 0.14
N CYS A 332 10.16 -7.26 0.81
CA CYS A 332 8.79 -7.45 0.35
C CYS A 332 8.09 -6.09 0.26
N GLU A 333 8.16 -5.30 1.33
CA GLU A 333 7.59 -3.95 1.43
C GLU A 333 8.15 -3.00 0.36
N ASP A 334 9.48 -2.87 0.25
CA ASP A 334 10.13 -2.00 -0.75
C ASP A 334 9.82 -2.42 -2.20
N THR A 335 9.60 -3.73 -2.44
CA THR A 335 9.19 -4.22 -3.76
C THR A 335 7.76 -3.80 -4.07
N ILE A 336 6.84 -3.98 -3.12
CA ILE A 336 5.44 -3.57 -3.26
C ILE A 336 5.34 -2.04 -3.44
N ILE A 337 6.08 -1.25 -2.65
CA ILE A 337 6.19 0.22 -2.79
C ILE A 337 6.66 0.65 -4.18
N ALA A 338 7.58 -0.10 -4.81
CA ALA A 338 8.03 0.21 -6.18
C ALA A 338 6.89 -0.01 -7.20
N HIS A 339 6.12 -1.09 -7.07
CA HIS A 339 4.97 -1.36 -7.94
C HIS A 339 3.80 -0.39 -7.73
N HIS A 340 3.57 0.07 -6.49
CA HIS A 340 2.60 1.14 -6.21
C HIS A 340 3.01 2.49 -6.82
N ASN A 341 4.29 2.86 -6.68
CA ASN A 341 4.81 4.10 -7.28
C ASN A 341 4.74 4.06 -8.82
N ASP A 342 5.06 2.93 -9.45
CA ASP A 342 4.92 2.78 -10.90
C ASP A 342 3.45 2.84 -11.33
N TRP A 343 2.54 2.13 -10.66
CA TRP A 343 1.11 2.23 -10.96
C TRP A 343 0.55 3.65 -10.86
N ASN A 344 0.82 4.35 -9.75
CA ASN A 344 0.44 5.74 -9.58
C ASN A 344 1.11 6.64 -10.64
N TRP A 345 2.34 6.34 -11.07
CA TRP A 345 3.03 7.07 -12.13
C TRP A 345 2.42 6.85 -13.52
N GLN A 346 2.13 5.59 -13.89
CA GLN A 346 1.41 5.26 -15.14
C GLN A 346 0.04 5.95 -15.16
N LYS A 347 -0.69 5.93 -14.03
CA LYS A 347 -1.93 6.71 -13.88
C LYS A 347 -1.71 8.21 -14.06
N THR A 348 -0.65 8.77 -13.49
CA THR A 348 -0.32 10.21 -13.58
C THR A 348 -0.01 10.66 -15.00
N VAL A 349 0.83 9.93 -15.74
CA VAL A 349 1.22 10.34 -17.10
C VAL A 349 0.10 10.18 -18.11
N ASN A 350 -0.75 9.17 -17.96
CA ASN A 350 -1.89 8.93 -18.84
C ASN A 350 -3.13 9.73 -18.44
N LEU A 351 -3.13 10.38 -17.26
CA LEU A 351 -4.30 11.09 -16.74
C LEU A 351 -4.86 12.13 -17.73
N GLY A 352 -3.98 12.88 -18.39
CA GLY A 352 -4.33 13.92 -19.36
C GLY A 352 -4.88 13.41 -20.68
N GLU A 353 -4.97 12.10 -20.91
CA GLU A 353 -5.66 11.53 -22.09
C GLU A 353 -7.16 11.29 -21.84
N TYR A 354 -7.62 11.37 -20.58
CA TYR A 354 -8.99 11.04 -20.15
C TYR A 354 -9.79 12.24 -19.57
N PHE A 355 -9.24 13.46 -19.65
CA PHE A 355 -9.85 14.70 -19.16
C PHE A 355 -9.93 15.77 -20.27
#